data_AF-A0A2T3G5A4-F1
#
_entry.id   AF-A0A2T3G5A4-F1
#
_cell.length_a   1.000
_cell.length_b   1.000
_cell.length_c   1.000
_cell.angle_alpha   90.00
_cell.angle_beta   90.00
_cell.angle_gamma   90.00
#
_symmetry.space_group_name_H-M   'P 1'
#
loop_
_entity.id
_entity.type
_entity.pdbx_description
1 polymer ?
#
loop_
_entity_poly.entity_id
_entity_poly.type
_entity_poly.pdbx_seq_one_letter_code
_entity_poly.pdbx_strand_id
1 'polypeptide(L)'
;MKIITFFLKMLVGDFMIDDTNYADCLALYNFDHVDKIKGKESFSYIFNDNINYIRSLYNRGKIRNVTYDTIQKTILCGFIYLGYDLFVCPHCGNESIVPHKCHSKLCTSCGTKEAKLRAVHISSIALDARHRHIVFTIPKHYL
;
A
#
# COMPACT_ATOMS: atom_id res chain seq x y z
N MET A 1 -25.77 1.00 9.07
CA MET A 1 -24.73 1.16 8.02
C MET A 1 -24.72 -0.13 7.22
N LYS A 2 -25.19 -0.13 5.97
CA LYS A 2 -25.05 -1.30 5.11
C LYS A 2 -23.65 -1.22 4.48
N ILE A 3 -22.76 -2.13 4.87
CA ILE A 3 -21.49 -2.32 4.18
C ILE A 3 -21.84 -3.15 2.94
N ILE A 4 -21.91 -2.51 1.79
CA ILE A 4 -21.91 -3.22 0.53
C ILE A 4 -20.44 -3.32 0.16
N THR A 5 -19.78 -4.39 0.63
CA THR A 5 -18.50 -4.80 0.07
C THR A 5 -18.77 -5.22 -1.36
N PHE A 6 -18.59 -4.29 -2.28
CA PHE A 6 -18.49 -4.62 -3.69
C PHE A 6 -17.19 -5.41 -3.88
N PHE A 7 -17.26 -6.73 -3.69
CA PHE A 7 -16.41 -7.68 -4.42
C PHE A 7 -16.83 -7.60 -5.89
N LEU A 8 -16.61 -6.44 -6.52
CA LEU A 8 -16.89 -6.25 -7.92
C LEU A 8 -15.73 -6.93 -8.66
N LYS A 9 -15.92 -8.21 -9.00
CA LYS A 9 -15.56 -8.68 -10.34
C LYS A 9 -16.24 -7.71 -11.30
N MET A 10 -15.55 -6.64 -11.67
CA MET A 10 -16.03 -5.65 -12.63
C MET A 10 -16.19 -6.34 -13.98
N LEU A 11 -17.43 -6.75 -14.28
CA LEU A 11 -17.92 -6.69 -15.64
C LEU A 11 -18.27 -5.22 -15.91
N VAL A 12 -17.35 -4.51 -16.56
CA VAL A 12 -17.68 -3.32 -17.33
C VAL A 12 -17.60 -3.74 -18.78
N GLY A 13 -18.76 -3.77 -19.45
CA GLY A 13 -18.98 -3.95 -20.90
C GLY A 13 -17.96 -4.82 -21.64
N ASP A 14 -18.25 -6.11 -21.82
CA ASP A 14 -17.61 -7.10 -22.72
C ASP A 14 -16.07 -7.16 -22.77
N PHE A 15 -15.35 -6.40 -21.94
CA PHE A 15 -13.91 -6.46 -21.83
C PHE A 15 -13.57 -7.11 -20.49
N MET A 16 -13.35 -8.42 -20.55
CA MET A 16 -12.62 -9.11 -19.49
C MET A 16 -11.26 -8.42 -19.38
N ILE A 17 -11.05 -7.61 -18.33
CA ILE A 17 -9.70 -7.19 -17.99
C ILE A 17 -9.03 -8.45 -17.46
N ASP A 18 -8.29 -9.07 -18.35
CA ASP A 18 -7.47 -10.21 -18.04
C ASP A 18 -6.24 -9.73 -17.28
N ASP A 19 -6.14 -10.08 -16.00
CA ASP A 19 -4.98 -9.78 -15.15
C ASP A 19 -3.67 -10.39 -15.71
N THR A 20 -3.76 -11.29 -16.71
CA THR A 20 -2.58 -11.79 -17.46
C THR A 20 -2.15 -10.94 -18.65
N ASN A 21 -2.94 -9.96 -19.12
CA ASN A 21 -2.57 -9.10 -20.24
C ASN A 21 -2.22 -7.67 -19.79
N TYR A 22 -0.92 -7.44 -19.61
CA TYR A 22 -0.31 -6.18 -19.21
C TYR A 22 -0.71 -4.96 -20.08
N ALA A 23 -1.15 -5.19 -21.33
CA ALA A 23 -1.56 -4.13 -22.26
C ALA A 23 -2.93 -3.50 -21.93
N ASP A 24 -3.87 -4.26 -21.38
CA ASP A 24 -5.23 -3.78 -21.09
C ASP A 24 -5.28 -2.95 -19.80
N CYS A 25 -4.38 -3.23 -18.86
CA CYS A 25 -4.13 -2.37 -17.72
C CYS A 25 -3.53 -1.02 -18.13
N LEU A 26 -2.79 -0.95 -19.26
CA LEU A 26 -2.10 0.27 -19.71
C LEU A 26 -3.05 1.41 -20.08
N ALA A 27 -4.25 1.10 -20.58
CA ALA A 27 -5.29 2.07 -20.89
C ALA A 27 -5.97 2.64 -19.62
N LEU A 28 -6.00 1.88 -18.52
CA LEU A 28 -6.40 2.36 -17.19
C LEU A 28 -5.27 3.15 -16.49
N TYR A 29 -4.03 2.94 -16.91
CA TYR A 29 -2.84 3.68 -16.52
C TYR A 29 -2.65 4.98 -17.35
N ASN A 30 -3.72 5.70 -17.69
CA ASN A 30 -3.57 7.13 -17.96
C ASN A 30 -3.16 7.82 -16.66
N PHE A 31 -1.86 7.80 -16.38
CA PHE A 31 -1.18 8.38 -15.22
C PHE A 31 -1.29 9.92 -15.16
N ASP A 32 -2.02 10.55 -16.09
CA ASP A 32 -2.25 12.00 -16.14
C ASP A 32 -3.07 12.52 -14.95
N HIS A 33 -3.77 11.62 -14.25
CA HIS A 33 -4.47 11.90 -12.99
C HIS A 33 -3.91 11.09 -11.81
N VAL A 34 -2.59 10.86 -11.78
CA VAL A 34 -1.93 10.77 -10.48
C VAL A 34 -2.03 12.17 -9.88
N ASP A 35 -3.08 12.42 -9.09
CA ASP A 35 -3.22 13.63 -8.29
C ASP A 35 -1.84 13.94 -7.68
N LYS A 36 -1.27 15.07 -8.11
CA LYS A 36 0.03 15.58 -7.71
C LYS A 36 0.03 15.93 -6.23
N ILE A 37 -0.09 14.93 -5.35
CA ILE A 37 -0.11 15.12 -3.91
C ILE A 37 0.63 13.95 -3.27
N LYS A 38 1.94 13.91 -3.48
CA LYS A 38 2.96 13.37 -2.58
C LYS A 38 4.26 13.99 -3.06
N GLY A 39 5.00 14.66 -2.18
CA GLY A 39 6.27 15.29 -2.55
C GLY A 39 7.20 14.29 -3.28
N LYS A 40 8.17 14.82 -4.04
CA LYS A 40 9.14 14.07 -4.86
C LYS A 40 9.92 12.99 -4.10
N GLU A 41 9.80 12.93 -2.78
CA GLU A 41 10.53 12.04 -1.89
C GLU A 41 9.72 10.83 -1.38
N SER A 42 8.45 10.67 -1.77
CA SER A 42 7.67 9.51 -1.33
C SER A 42 8.12 8.22 -2.02
N PHE A 43 8.15 7.09 -1.31
CA PHE A 43 8.46 5.78 -1.90
C PHE A 43 7.58 5.44 -3.10
N SER A 44 6.29 5.80 -3.04
CA SER A 44 5.36 5.63 -4.16
C SER A 44 5.84 6.37 -5.42
N TYR A 45 6.31 7.60 -5.25
CA TYR A 45 6.87 8.41 -6.34
C TYR A 45 8.18 7.80 -6.86
N ILE A 46 9.12 7.48 -5.98
CA ILE A 46 10.43 6.92 -6.34
C ILE A 46 10.27 5.61 -7.13
N PHE A 47 9.37 4.73 -6.69
CA PHE A 47 9.09 3.48 -7.40
C PHE A 47 8.41 3.70 -8.74
N ASN A 48 7.49 4.67 -8.83
CA ASN A 48 6.81 4.98 -10.09
C ASN A 48 7.79 5.57 -11.11
N ASP A 49 8.65 6.51 -10.69
CA ASP A 49 9.68 7.14 -11.52
C ASP A 49 10.67 6.10 -12.09
N ASN A 50 10.94 5.03 -11.33
CA ASN A 50 11.89 3.98 -11.70
C ASN A 50 11.20 2.68 -12.18
N ILE A 51 9.91 2.72 -12.52
CA ILE A 51 9.12 1.50 -12.80
C ILE A 51 9.68 0.68 -13.97
N ASN A 52 10.19 1.35 -15.00
CA ASN A 52 10.80 0.70 -16.16
C ASN A 52 12.06 -0.09 -15.77
N TYR A 53 12.90 0.50 -14.92
CA TYR A 53 14.10 -0.16 -14.41
C TYR A 53 13.73 -1.37 -13.54
N ILE A 54 12.76 -1.21 -12.62
CA ILE A 54 12.28 -2.29 -11.75
C ILE A 54 11.70 -3.45 -12.57
N ARG A 55 10.91 -3.15 -13.61
CA ARG A 55 10.39 -4.17 -14.54
C ARG A 55 11.53 -4.92 -15.26
N SER A 56 12.57 -4.22 -15.71
CA SER A 56 13.74 -4.86 -16.33
C SER A 56 14.44 -5.83 -15.38
N LEU A 57 14.49 -5.53 -14.08
CA LEU A 57 15.10 -6.39 -13.07
C LEU A 57 14.24 -7.62 -12.78
N TYR A 58 12.91 -7.44 -12.74
CA TYR A 58 11.95 -8.53 -12.58
C TYR A 58 12.03 -9.52 -13.76
N ASN A 59 12.01 -9.02 -15.00
CA ASN A 59 12.12 -9.86 -16.20
C ASN A 59 13.45 -10.63 -16.29
N ARG A 60 14.51 -10.10 -15.69
CA ARG A 60 15.82 -10.78 -15.56
C ARG A 60 15.89 -11.77 -14.40
N GLY A 61 14.81 -11.96 -13.64
CA GLY A 61 14.76 -12.86 -12.48
C GLY A 61 15.55 -12.38 -11.26
N LYS A 62 15.95 -11.08 -11.21
CA LYS A 62 16.73 -10.53 -10.09
C LYS A 62 15.88 -10.13 -8.88
N ILE A 63 14.56 -10.10 -9.03
CA ILE A 63 13.61 -9.70 -7.98
C ILE A 63 12.61 -10.84 -7.76
N ARG A 64 12.30 -11.15 -6.49
CA ARG A 64 11.26 -12.12 -6.14
C ARG A 64 9.88 -11.58 -6.50
N ASN A 65 8.98 -12.46 -6.94
CA ASN A 65 7.58 -12.13 -7.23
C ASN A 65 6.89 -11.33 -6.10
N VAL A 66 7.03 -11.77 -4.84
CA VAL A 66 6.46 -11.10 -3.66
C VAL A 66 6.97 -9.67 -3.49
N THR A 67 8.23 -9.41 -3.84
CA THR A 67 8.82 -8.07 -3.75
C THR A 67 8.29 -7.17 -4.84
N TYR A 68 8.18 -7.70 -6.07
CA TYR A 68 7.61 -6.96 -7.20
C TYR A 68 6.14 -6.58 -6.96
N ASP A 69 5.33 -7.54 -6.50
CA ASP A 69 3.93 -7.30 -6.11
C ASP A 69 3.80 -6.24 -5.00
N THR A 70 4.66 -6.29 -3.99
CA THR A 70 4.67 -5.28 -2.92
C THR A 70 4.99 -3.89 -3.44
N ILE A 71 5.92 -3.77 -4.40
CA ILE A 71 6.29 -2.49 -5.04
C ILE A 71 5.08 -1.95 -5.82
N GLN A 72 4.43 -2.79 -6.63
CA GLN A 72 3.24 -2.40 -7.39
C GLN A 72 2.10 -1.94 -6.47
N LYS A 73 1.79 -2.69 -5.41
CA LYS A 73 0.82 -2.30 -4.38
C LYS A 73 1.19 -0.99 -3.68
N THR A 74 2.47 -0.74 -3.46
CA THR A 74 2.95 0.50 -2.83
C THR A 74 2.73 1.71 -3.75
N ILE A 75 2.94 1.56 -5.06
CA ILE A 75 2.64 2.59 -6.07
C ILE A 75 1.12 2.88 -6.10
N LEU A 76 0.29 1.84 -6.07
CA LEU A 76 -1.18 1.94 -6.10
C LEU A 76 -1.81 2.26 -4.73
N CYS A 77 -1.02 2.52 -3.70
CA CYS A 77 -1.53 2.67 -2.35
C CYS A 77 -2.45 3.89 -2.20
N GLY A 78 -3.73 3.62 -1.93
CA GLY A 78 -4.76 4.65 -1.76
C GLY A 78 -5.41 5.10 -3.06
N PHE A 79 -5.17 4.38 -4.17
CA PHE A 79 -5.94 4.52 -5.40
C PHE A 79 -7.06 3.49 -5.45
N ILE A 80 -8.15 3.81 -6.14
CA ILE A 80 -9.30 2.92 -6.35
C ILE A 80 -8.92 1.62 -7.07
N TYR A 81 -7.83 1.64 -7.86
CA TYR A 81 -7.31 0.48 -8.59
C TYR A 81 -6.79 -0.64 -7.68
N LEU A 82 -6.48 -0.34 -6.42
CA LEU A 82 -6.11 -1.37 -5.44
C LEU A 82 -7.35 -2.07 -4.85
N GLY A 83 -8.54 -1.53 -5.10
CA GLY A 83 -9.79 -1.86 -4.41
C GLY A 83 -10.31 -0.68 -3.60
N TYR A 84 -11.62 -0.63 -3.38
CA TYR A 84 -12.26 0.39 -2.56
C TYR A 84 -13.54 -0.14 -1.91
N ASP A 85 -13.93 0.49 -0.80
CA ASP A 85 -15.20 0.28 -0.14
C ASP A 85 -16.13 1.47 -0.42
N LEU A 86 -17.38 1.20 -0.80
CA LEU A 86 -18.42 2.21 -1.00
C LEU A 86 -19.35 2.24 0.21
N PHE A 87 -19.44 3.40 0.86
CA PHE A 87 -20.33 3.65 1.98
C PHE A 87 -21.50 4.51 1.53
N VAL A 88 -22.72 3.99 1.65
CA VAL A 88 -23.94 4.72 1.32
C VAL A 88 -24.73 4.99 2.60
N CYS A 89 -25.04 6.26 2.85
CA CYS A 89 -25.88 6.64 3.99
C CYS A 89 -27.35 6.27 3.70
N PRO A 90 -28.00 5.45 4.53
CA PRO A 90 -29.38 5.02 4.28
C PRO A 90 -30.42 6.14 4.47
N HIS A 91 -30.05 7.26 5.11
CA HIS A 91 -30.97 8.35 5.41
C HIS A 91 -30.96 9.48 4.37
N CYS A 92 -29.79 9.87 3.88
CA CYS A 92 -29.64 10.96 2.90
C CYS A 92 -29.17 10.50 1.52
N GLY A 93 -28.83 9.21 1.35
CA GLY A 93 -28.32 8.67 0.10
C GLY A 93 -26.87 9.08 -0.24
N ASN A 94 -26.19 9.85 0.62
CA ASN A 94 -24.81 10.27 0.36
C ASN A 94 -23.86 9.06 0.27
N GLU A 95 -22.99 9.10 -0.73
CA GLU A 95 -22.03 8.05 -1.05
C GLU A 95 -20.60 8.52 -0.72
N SER A 96 -19.79 7.63 -0.18
CA SER A 96 -18.38 7.87 0.12
C SER A 96 -17.55 6.67 -0.31
N ILE A 97 -16.54 6.91 -1.14
CA ILE A 97 -15.60 5.89 -1.60
C ILE A 97 -14.33 5.95 -0.76
N VAL A 98 -13.94 4.82 -0.19
CA VAL A 98 -12.73 4.68 0.59
C VAL A 98 -11.80 3.69 -0.10
N PRO A 99 -10.72 4.15 -0.75
CA PRO A 99 -9.76 3.26 -1.40
C PRO A 99 -8.94 2.47 -0.38
N HIS A 100 -8.68 1.22 -0.72
CA HIS A 100 -7.86 0.31 0.07
C HIS A 100 -6.41 0.82 0.17
N LYS A 101 -5.71 0.35 1.21
CA LYS A 101 -4.31 0.69 1.47
C LYS A 101 -3.43 -0.53 1.22
N CYS A 102 -2.15 -0.31 0.92
CA CYS A 102 -1.24 -1.40 0.60
C CYS A 102 -0.76 -2.21 1.82
N HIS A 103 -0.95 -1.70 3.04
CA HIS A 103 -0.48 -2.31 4.30
C HIS A 103 1.03 -2.65 4.35
N SER A 104 1.81 -2.13 3.40
CA SER A 104 3.25 -2.33 3.33
C SER A 104 3.97 -1.41 4.31
N LYS A 105 5.00 -1.94 4.98
CA LYS A 105 5.91 -1.17 5.86
C LYS A 105 6.74 -0.14 5.09
N LEU A 106 6.96 -0.35 3.79
CA LEU A 106 7.72 0.57 2.93
C LEU A 106 6.91 1.82 2.58
N CYS A 107 5.58 1.72 2.54
CA CYS A 107 4.76 2.90 2.29
C CYS A 107 4.80 3.80 3.52
N THR A 108 5.23 5.06 3.36
CA THR A 108 5.34 6.02 4.47
C THR A 108 4.04 6.16 5.25
N SER A 109 2.90 6.29 4.56
CA SER A 109 1.59 6.45 5.19
C SER A 109 1.15 5.20 5.97
N CYS A 110 1.25 4.01 5.36
CA CYS A 110 0.84 2.75 6.00
C CYS A 110 1.81 2.36 7.13
N GLY A 111 3.13 2.42 6.86
CA GLY A 111 4.16 2.13 7.85
C GLY A 111 4.07 3.04 9.08
N THR A 112 3.79 4.33 8.90
CA THR A 112 3.61 5.27 10.02
C THR A 112 2.36 4.92 10.85
N LYS A 113 1.25 4.55 10.21
CA LYS A 113 0.04 4.11 10.91
C LYS A 113 0.32 2.85 11.75
N GLU A 114 0.92 1.83 11.15
CA GLU A 114 1.27 0.58 11.84
C GLU A 114 2.24 0.82 13.00
N ALA A 115 3.25 1.69 12.82
CA ALA A 115 4.18 2.05 13.88
C ALA A 115 3.48 2.73 15.07
N LYS A 116 2.53 3.64 14.81
CA LYS A 116 1.73 4.30 15.85
C LYS A 116 0.83 3.30 16.58
N LEU A 117 0.13 2.42 15.85
CA LEU A 117 -0.71 1.39 16.45
C LEU A 117 0.12 0.44 17.32
N ARG A 118 1.31 0.04 16.85
CA ARG A 118 2.24 -0.76 17.63
C ARG A 118 2.69 -0.05 18.90
N ALA A 119 3.01 1.24 18.83
CA ALA A 119 3.39 2.02 20.01
C ALA A 119 2.28 2.06 21.06
N VAL A 120 1.03 2.29 20.65
CA VAL A 120 -0.14 2.25 21.54
C VAL A 120 -0.32 0.87 22.16
N HIS A 121 -0.21 -0.19 21.36
CA HIS A 121 -0.33 -1.57 21.86
C HIS A 121 0.76 -1.90 22.89
N ILE A 122 2.02 -1.57 22.60
CA ILE A 122 3.12 -1.76 23.56
C ILE A 122 2.88 -0.95 24.84
N SER A 123 2.38 0.28 24.72
CA SER A 123 2.03 1.10 25.88
C SER A 123 0.90 0.48 26.72
N SER A 124 -0.06 -0.22 26.12
CA SER A 124 -1.16 -0.85 26.85
C SER A 124 -0.75 -2.11 27.63
N ILE A 125 0.35 -2.76 27.24
CA ILE A 125 0.87 -3.96 27.93
C ILE A 125 2.04 -3.64 28.87
N ALA A 126 2.61 -2.44 28.76
CA ALA A 126 3.70 -2.01 29.62
C ALA A 126 3.20 -1.84 31.06
N LEU A 127 4.00 -2.32 32.01
CA LEU A 127 3.71 -2.13 33.44
C LEU A 127 3.82 -0.65 33.80
N ASP A 128 2.89 -0.15 34.62
CA ASP A 128 2.99 1.21 35.16
C ASP A 128 4.06 1.29 36.25
N ALA A 129 5.32 1.28 35.83
CA ALA A 129 6.49 1.27 36.69
C ALA A 129 7.65 2.05 36.06
N ARG A 130 8.66 2.39 36.89
CA ARG A 130 9.90 2.99 36.40
C ARG A 130 10.71 1.96 35.61
N HIS A 131 10.84 2.19 34.31
CA HIS A 131 11.62 1.33 33.42
C HIS A 131 13.10 1.73 33.45
N ARG A 132 14.00 0.73 33.44
CA ARG A 132 15.45 0.95 33.25
C ARG A 132 15.84 0.50 31.85
N HIS A 133 16.39 1.41 31.06
CA HIS A 133 16.94 1.07 29.76
C HIS A 133 18.36 0.50 29.95
N ILE A 134 18.55 -0.77 29.61
CA ILE A 134 19.85 -1.45 29.68
C ILE A 134 20.26 -1.77 28.25
N VAL A 135 21.44 -1.29 27.84
CA VAL A 135 22.04 -1.61 26.54
C VAL A 135 23.11 -2.66 26.75
N PHE A 136 22.98 -3.81 26.10
CA PHE A 136 24.04 -4.81 26.06
C PHE A 136 25.03 -4.43 24.97
N THR A 137 26.28 -4.16 25.34
CA THR A 137 27.38 -3.97 24.41
C THR A 137 28.05 -5.31 24.11
N ILE A 138 28.45 -5.52 22.85
CA ILE A 138 29.21 -6.71 22.47
C ILE A 138 30.62 -6.59 23.05
N PRO A 139 31.11 -7.59 23.79
CA PRO A 139 32.47 -7.59 24.30
C PRO A 139 33.51 -7.51 23.18
N LYS A 140 34.62 -6.81 23.43
CA LYS A 140 35.71 -6.63 22.45
C LYS A 140 36.33 -7.94 21.95
N HIS A 141 36.23 -9.04 22.68
CA HIS A 141 36.82 -10.33 22.25
C HIS A 141 36.00 -11.07 21.20
N TYR A 142 34.82 -10.55 20.82
CA TYR A 142 34.01 -11.06 19.71
C TYR A 142 34.04 -10.13 18.48
N LEU A 143 34.84 -9.05 18.51
CA LEU A 143 35.10 -8.12 17.41
C LEU A 143 36.51 -8.34 16.86
#